data_AF-A0A3M2AH78-F1
#
_entry.id   AF-A0A3M2AH78-F1
#
_cell.length_a   1.000
_cell.length_b   1.000
_cell.length_c   1.000
_cell.angle_alpha   90.00
_cell.angle_beta   90.00
_cell.angle_gamma   90.00
#
_symmetry.space_group_name_H-M   'P 1'
#
loop_
_entity.id
_entity.type
_entity.pdbx_description
1 polymer ?
#
loop_
_entity_poly.entity_id
_entity_poly.type
_entity_poly.pdbx_seq_one_letter_code
_entity_poly.pdbx_strand_id
1 'polypeptide(L)' 'MKKFWPVGLLIFGFLVIFCGFMYDILFAGIPYQDPTPAMVTRYNFHAQIASQIRWAGAGISTLGGVTLVIRRMVKKRMTN' A
#
# COMPACT_ATOMS: atom_id res chain seq x y z
N MET A 1 -3.82 26.48 -7.47
CA MET A 1 -2.77 25.47 -7.70
C MET A 1 -3.26 24.08 -7.26
N LYS A 2 -3.43 23.18 -8.24
CA LYS A 2 -3.73 21.72 -8.25
C LYS A 2 -4.54 21.10 -7.09
N LYS A 3 -5.87 21.19 -7.23
CA LYS A 3 -6.93 20.50 -6.47
C LYS A 3 -6.80 18.96 -6.42
N PHE A 4 -5.96 18.36 -7.27
CA PHE A 4 -5.79 16.91 -7.47
C PHE A 4 -4.80 16.23 -6.53
N TRP A 5 -4.08 16.98 -5.68
CA TRP A 5 -3.07 16.43 -4.77
C TRP A 5 -3.52 15.20 -3.93
N PRO A 6 -4.68 15.22 -3.25
CA PRO A 6 -5.09 14.06 -2.43
C PRO A 6 -5.46 12.84 -3.27
N VAL A 7 -5.96 13.04 -4.49
CA VAL A 7 -6.22 11.94 -5.43
C VAL A 7 -4.91 11.36 -5.95
N GLY A 8 -3.91 12.21 -6.21
CA GLY A 8 -2.56 11.78 -6.57
C GLY A 8 -1.92 10.91 -5.49
N LEU A 9 -2.05 11.30 -4.20
CA LEU A 9 -1.57 10.49 -3.08
C LEU A 9 -2.28 9.14 -2.98
N LEU A 10 -3.60 9.09 -3.21
CA LEU A 10 -4.34 7.83 -3.25
C LEU A 10 -3.82 6.91 -4.35
N ILE A 11 -3.73 7.41 -5.58
CA ILE A 11 -3.25 6.62 -6.73
C ILE A 11 -1.82 6.14 -6.47
N PHE A 12 -0.95 7.02 -5.97
CA PHE A 12 0.43 6.67 -5.67
C PHE A 12 0.53 5.59 -4.58
N GLY A 13 -0.24 5.72 -3.50
CA GLY A 13 -0.28 4.69 -2.46
C GLY A 13 -0.77 3.34 -2.98
N PHE A 14 -1.78 3.32 -3.85
CA PHE A 14 -2.24 2.10 -4.51
C PHE A 14 -1.17 1.49 -5.43
N LEU A 15 -0.42 2.30 -6.17
CA LEU A 15 0.70 1.82 -6.98
C LEU A 15 1.78 1.18 -6.11
N VAL A 16 2.10 1.78 -4.95
CA VAL A 16 3.07 1.20 -4.00
C VAL A 16 2.58 -0.14 -3.45
N ILE A 17 1.30 -0.26 -3.07
CA ILE A 17 0.71 -1.54 -2.65
C ILE A 17 0.84 -2.58 -3.76
N PHE A 18 0.50 -2.19 -5.00
CA PHE A 18 0.59 -3.08 -6.15
C PHE A 18 2.02 -3.55 -6.40
N CYS A 19 3.01 -2.66 -6.31
CA CYS A 19 4.43 -3.03 -6.39
C CYS A 19 4.82 -4.03 -5.28
N GLY A 20 4.34 -3.83 -4.05
CA GLY A 20 4.57 -4.78 -2.95
C GLY A 20 3.96 -6.16 -3.23
N PHE A 21 2.77 -6.20 -3.83
CA PHE A 21 2.13 -7.45 -4.25
C PHE A 21 2.88 -8.14 -5.41
N MET A 22 3.35 -7.38 -6.40
CA MET A 22 4.19 -7.91 -7.47
C MET A 22 5.52 -8.45 -6.94
N TYR A 23 6.14 -7.76 -5.97
CA TYR A 23 7.34 -8.24 -5.30
C TYR A 23 7.08 -9.57 -4.58
N ASP A 24 5.97 -9.68 -3.86
CA ASP A 24 5.55 -10.91 -3.17
C ASP A 24 5.47 -12.08 -4.16
N ILE A 25 4.77 -11.89 -5.28
CA ILE A 25 4.61 -12.92 -6.32
C ILE A 25 5.95 -13.31 -6.96
N LEU A 26 6.81 -12.34 -7.26
CA LEU A 26 8.06 -12.59 -7.98
C LEU A 26 9.14 -13.25 -7.09
N PHE A 27 9.15 -12.96 -5.79
CA PHE A 27 10.24 -13.38 -4.89
C PHE A 27 9.83 -14.36 -3.80
N ALA A 28 8.69 -14.15 -3.13
CA ALA A 28 8.19 -15.08 -2.13
C ALA A 28 7.39 -16.21 -2.78
N GLY A 29 6.58 -15.89 -3.79
CA GLY A 29 5.75 -16.84 -4.51
C GLY A 29 4.74 -17.53 -3.60
N ILE A 30 4.48 -18.80 -3.87
CA ILE A 30 3.62 -19.66 -3.04
C ILE A 30 4.53 -20.47 -2.12
N PRO A 31 4.25 -20.55 -0.81
CA PRO A 31 5.03 -21.39 0.10
C PRO A 31 4.99 -22.86 -0.34
N TYR A 32 6.15 -23.52 -0.34
CA TYR A 32 6.27 -24.94 -0.63
C TYR A 32 5.54 -25.78 0.43
N GLN A 33 4.99 -26.93 0.02
CA GLN A 33 4.24 -27.82 0.92
C GLN A 33 5.14 -28.50 1.97
N ASP A 34 6.37 -28.87 1.60
CA ASP A 34 7.40 -29.40 2.51
C ASP A 34 8.68 -28.56 2.41
N PRO A 35 8.71 -27.38 3.06
CA PRO A 35 9.86 -26.49 2.97
C PRO A 35 10.97 -26.92 3.93
N THR A 36 12.21 -26.97 3.45
CA THR A 36 13.38 -27.03 4.34
C THR A 36 13.50 -25.74 5.16
N PRO A 37 14.17 -25.76 6.32
CA PRO A 37 14.34 -24.56 7.15
C PRO A 37 14.92 -23.36 6.38
N ALA A 38 15.89 -23.61 5.48
CA ALA A 38 16.48 -22.58 4.63
C ALA A 38 15.45 -21.94 3.67
N MET A 39 14.53 -22.74 3.10
CA MET A 39 13.46 -22.23 2.24
C MET A 39 12.45 -21.38 3.02
N VAL A 40 12.11 -21.79 4.25
CA VAL A 40 11.23 -21.01 5.13
C VAL A 40 11.84 -19.65 5.46
N THR A 41 13.13 -19.60 5.82
CA THR A 41 13.80 -18.34 6.13
C THR A 41 13.81 -17.39 4.94
N ARG A 42 14.10 -17.90 3.73
CA ARG A 42 14.11 -17.09 2.51
C ARG A 42 12.71 -16.58 2.15
N TYR A 43 11.70 -17.43 2.27
CA TYR A 43 10.31 -17.03 2.06
C TYR A 43 9.90 -15.92 3.02
N ASN A 44 10.13 -16.11 4.32
CA ASN A 44 9.77 -15.13 5.36
C ASN A 44 10.46 -13.79 5.14
N PHE A 45 11.73 -13.80 4.71
CA PHE A 45 12.47 -12.58 4.38
C PHE A 45 11.79 -11.78 3.26
N HIS A 46 11.48 -12.43 2.12
CA HIS A 46 10.82 -11.74 1.01
C HIS A 46 9.38 -11.34 1.33
N ALA A 47 8.64 -12.18 2.03
CA ALA A 47 7.28 -11.89 2.49
C ALA A 47 7.25 -10.68 3.44
N GLN A 48 8.26 -10.55 4.32
CA GLN A 48 8.38 -9.40 5.22
C GLN A 48 8.65 -8.10 4.46
N ILE A 49 9.53 -8.14 3.45
CA ILE A 49 9.79 -6.98 2.58
C ILE A 49 8.51 -6.58 1.83
N ALA A 50 7.84 -7.54 1.20
CA ALA A 50 6.57 -7.30 0.51
C ALA A 50 5.52 -6.68 1.45
N SER A 51 5.42 -7.20 2.69
CA SER A 51 4.53 -6.69 3.72
C SER A 51 4.84 -5.24 4.08
N GLN A 52 6.10 -4.89 4.31
CA GLN A 52 6.51 -3.51 4.62
C GLN A 52 6.16 -2.54 3.48
N ILE A 53 6.39 -2.94 2.22
CA ILE A 53 6.02 -2.13 1.04
C ILE A 53 4.50 -1.91 1.00
N ARG A 54 3.71 -2.98 1.18
CA ARG A 54 2.23 -2.89 1.20
C ARG A 54 1.74 -1.98 2.33
N TRP A 55 2.29 -2.10 3.53
CA TRP A 55 1.92 -1.25 4.67
C TRP A 55 2.28 0.22 4.45
N ALA A 56 3.44 0.51 3.84
CA ALA A 56 3.81 1.86 3.46
C ALA A 56 2.81 2.46 2.45
N GLY A 57 2.46 1.70 1.41
CA GLY A 57 1.47 2.13 0.41
C GLY A 57 0.06 2.30 1.01
N ALA A 58 -0.34 1.45 1.95
CA ALA A 58 -1.60 1.58 2.70
C ALA A 58 -1.62 2.86 3.54
N GLY A 59 -0.52 3.19 4.23
CA GLY A 59 -0.38 4.43 4.98
C GLY A 59 -0.53 5.66 4.09
N ILE A 60 0.17 5.70 2.94
CA ILE A 60 0.08 6.78 1.97
C ILE A 60 -1.36 6.94 1.43
N SER A 61 -1.98 5.83 1.04
CA SER A 61 -3.35 5.82 0.52
C SER A 61 -4.34 6.35 1.57
N THR A 62 -4.20 5.90 2.82
CA THR A 62 -5.07 6.31 3.93
C THR A 62 -4.95 7.81 4.19
N LEU A 63 -3.72 8.36 4.22
CA LEU A 63 -3.51 9.81 4.37
C LEU A 63 -4.15 10.60 3.21
N GLY A 64 -4.01 10.14 1.97
CA GLY A 64 -4.68 10.72 0.81
C GLY A 64 -6.21 10.72 0.94
N GLY A 65 -6.79 9.59 1.35
CA GLY A 65 -8.22 9.41 1.58
C GLY A 65 -8.77 10.30 2.69
N VAL A 66 -8.12 10.31 3.85
CA VAL A 66 -8.49 11.17 4.99
C VAL A 66 -8.48 12.65 4.59
N THR A 67 -7.43 13.09 3.89
CA THR A 67 -7.34 14.47 3.40
C THR A 67 -8.49 14.83 2.46
N LEU A 68 -8.90 13.88 1.61
CA LEU A 68 -10.00 14.05 0.67
C LEU A 68 -11.35 14.15 1.40
N VAL A 69 -11.59 13.31 2.41
CA VAL A 69 -12.79 13.33 3.24
C VAL A 69 -12.89 14.65 4.00
N ILE A 70 -11.83 15.06 4.70
CA ILE A 70 -11.79 16.32 5.46
C ILE A 70 -12.10 17.51 4.54
N ARG A 71 -11.47 17.57 3.35
CA ARG A 71 -11.74 18.63 2.38
C ARG A 71 -13.21 18.66 1.93
N ARG A 72 -13.83 17.50 1.72
CA ARG A 72 -15.25 17.41 1.35
C ARG A 72 -16.16 17.89 2.49
N MET A 73 -15.89 17.50 3.73
CA MET A 73 -16.66 17.93 4.90
C MET A 73 -16.57 19.44 5.11
N VAL A 74 -15.35 20.00 5.04
CA VAL A 74 -15.10 21.43 5.19
C VAL A 74 -15.78 22.23 4.09
N LYS A 75 -15.72 21.78 2.82
CA LYS A 75 -16.42 22.44 1.72
C LYS A 75 -17.94 22.40 1.90
N LYS A 76 -18.51 21.26 2.32
CA LYS A 76 -19.95 21.12 2.58
C LYS A 76 -20.43 22.06 3.68
N ARG A 77 -19.62 22.27 4.73
CA ARG A 77 -19.94 23.17 5.84
C ARG A 77 -19.93 24.65 5.45
N MET A 78 -19.10 25.07 4.51
CA MET A 78 -19.04 26.48 4.05
C MET A 78 -20.16 26.85 3.06
N THR A 79 -20.83 25.86 2.44
CA THR A 79 -21.90 26.07 1.47
C THR A 79 -23.31 25.99 2.07
N ASN A 80 -23.43 25.65 3.35
CA ASN A 80 -24.66 25.72 4.16
C ASN A 80 -24.59 26.96 5.05
#